data_AF-A0AAW8WCF1-F1
#
_entry.id   AF-A0AAW8WCF1-F1
#
_cell.length_a   1.000
_cell.length_b   1.000
_cell.length_c   1.000
_cell.angle_alpha   90.00
_cell.angle_beta   90.00
_cell.angle_gamma   90.00
#
_symmetry.space_group_name_H-M   'P 1'
#
loop_
_entity.id
_entity.type
_entity.pdbx_description
1 polymer ?
#
loop_
_entity_poly.entity_id
_entity_poly.type
_entity_poly.pdbx_seq_one_letter_code
_entity_poly.pdbx_strand_id
1 'polypeptide(L)'
;MKKLLLPFITVLIIGTVVGIVTLHHAPAATPTTTAKKAQVPRRVAPITASAVAKDSKLKYSCIIYYAVKHLKIQRWQEVSDFKLGWQVEIYHEASQSKYLVWPDKNIKTSAKALQPNWFTIENGQVTYDSFGVHTFKKDMTATVSLTTIIKKIQQDHATKTVRNMRPNLVVKEHARVDD
;
A
#
# COMPACT_ATOMS: atom_id res chain seq x y z
N MET A 1 -40.09 -44.54 -37.97
CA MET A 1 -40.54 -45.37 -36.83
C MET A 1 -41.14 -44.46 -35.75
N LYS A 2 -42.44 -44.67 -35.50
CA LYS A 2 -43.32 -44.31 -34.37
C LYS A 2 -42.99 -43.13 -33.44
N LYS A 3 -43.81 -42.08 -33.58
CA LYS A 3 -44.38 -41.26 -32.50
C LYS A 3 -45.40 -42.09 -31.69
N LEU A 4 -45.67 -41.72 -30.44
CA LEU A 4 -46.95 -41.82 -29.66
C LEU A 4 -46.58 -41.95 -28.15
N LEU A 5 -46.88 -40.99 -27.26
CA LEU A 5 -48.16 -40.72 -26.54
C LEU A 5 -47.99 -41.01 -25.04
N LEU A 6 -48.08 -39.97 -24.20
CA LEU A 6 -48.74 -40.04 -22.87
C LEU A 6 -50.17 -40.58 -23.06
N PRO A 7 -50.87 -41.23 -22.09
CA PRO A 7 -51.41 -40.49 -20.92
C PRO A 7 -51.97 -41.29 -19.67
N PHE A 8 -52.53 -40.53 -18.71
CA PHE A 8 -53.54 -40.83 -17.64
C PHE A 8 -53.14 -41.67 -16.39
N ILE A 9 -53.10 -41.09 -15.17
CA ILE A 9 -54.19 -40.83 -14.17
C ILE A 9 -54.77 -42.10 -13.51
N THR A 10 -54.62 -42.20 -12.18
CA THR A 10 -55.67 -42.54 -11.17
C THR A 10 -55.08 -42.37 -9.75
N VAL A 11 -55.48 -41.37 -8.93
CA VAL A 11 -56.66 -41.36 -8.01
C VAL A 11 -56.41 -42.29 -6.80
N LEU A 12 -56.05 -41.77 -5.61
CA LEU A 12 -56.90 -41.20 -4.54
C LEU A 12 -57.26 -42.24 -3.45
N ILE A 13 -56.71 -42.06 -2.24
CA ILE A 13 -57.33 -42.43 -0.95
C ILE A 13 -56.89 -41.33 0.04
N ILE A 14 -57.62 -40.22 0.17
CA ILE A 14 -58.64 -39.92 1.21
C ILE A 14 -58.31 -40.51 2.59
N GLY A 15 -58.05 -39.61 3.55
CA GLY A 15 -57.87 -39.96 4.96
C GLY A 15 -57.74 -38.76 5.89
N THR A 16 -58.60 -37.76 5.68
CA THR A 16 -59.19 -36.80 6.64
C THR A 16 -58.62 -36.75 8.07
N VAL A 17 -58.03 -35.61 8.45
CA VAL A 17 -58.34 -34.95 9.73
C VAL A 17 -58.52 -33.46 9.48
N VAL A 18 -59.78 -33.03 9.59
CA VAL A 18 -60.20 -31.64 9.68
C VAL A 18 -59.79 -31.13 11.07
N GLY A 19 -59.07 -30.01 11.10
CA GLY A 19 -58.76 -29.26 12.31
C GLY A 19 -58.71 -27.78 11.97
N ILE A 20 -59.88 -27.14 12.02
CA ILE A 20 -60.08 -25.71 11.83
C ILE A 20 -59.37 -24.95 12.96
N VAL A 21 -58.35 -24.16 12.62
CA VAL A 21 -57.97 -22.99 13.42
C VAL A 21 -57.74 -21.82 12.48
N THR A 22 -58.72 -20.92 12.51
CA THR A 22 -58.65 -19.55 12.03
C THR A 22 -57.45 -18.82 12.62
N LEU A 23 -56.49 -18.42 11.79
CA LEU A 23 -55.46 -17.45 12.18
C LEU A 23 -55.41 -16.33 11.15
N HIS A 24 -55.56 -15.12 11.69
CA HIS A 24 -55.55 -13.83 11.03
C HIS A 24 -54.38 -13.68 10.06
N HIS A 25 -54.67 -13.37 8.79
CA HIS A 25 -53.65 -12.90 7.86
C HIS A 25 -53.28 -11.46 8.23
N ALA A 26 -52.12 -11.28 8.86
CA ALA A 26 -51.50 -9.98 9.00
C ALA A 26 -51.02 -9.50 7.61
N PRO A 27 -51.20 -8.21 7.24
CA PRO A 27 -50.67 -7.70 5.99
C PRO A 27 -49.13 -7.78 6.01
N ALA A 28 -48.54 -8.38 4.98
CA ALA A 28 -47.10 -8.41 4.81
C ALA A 28 -46.56 -6.97 4.69
N ALA A 29 -45.65 -6.59 5.58
CA ALA A 29 -44.98 -5.30 5.54
C ALA A 29 -44.07 -5.22 4.32
N THR A 30 -44.30 -4.22 3.46
CA THR A 30 -43.44 -3.90 2.32
C THR A 30 -42.03 -3.54 2.81
N PRO A 31 -40.96 -4.15 2.27
CA PRO A 31 -39.60 -3.78 2.67
C PRO A 31 -39.27 -2.36 2.18
N THR A 32 -39.14 -1.42 3.11
CA THR A 32 -38.64 -0.08 2.82
C THR A 32 -37.15 -0.16 2.56
N THR A 33 -36.74 -0.03 1.30
CA THR A 33 -35.33 0.09 0.91
C THR A 33 -34.79 1.44 1.39
N THR A 34 -34.10 1.47 2.52
CA THR A 34 -33.40 2.66 2.98
C THR A 34 -32.28 3.01 2.01
N ALA A 35 -32.45 4.06 1.22
CA ALA A 35 -31.41 4.56 0.32
C ALA A 35 -30.18 4.96 1.15
N LYS A 36 -29.06 4.24 0.97
CA LYS A 36 -27.77 4.62 1.58
C LYS A 36 -27.36 5.98 1.03
N LYS A 37 -27.20 6.96 1.92
CA LYS A 37 -26.67 8.29 1.59
C LYS A 37 -25.31 8.12 0.89
N ALA A 38 -25.17 8.67 -0.31
CA ALA A 38 -23.92 8.65 -1.05
C ALA A 38 -22.82 9.35 -0.23
N GLN A 39 -21.78 8.61 0.13
CA GLN A 39 -20.67 9.15 0.90
C GLN A 39 -19.81 10.03 -0.01
N VAL A 40 -19.74 11.34 0.30
CA VAL A 40 -18.90 12.29 -0.45
C VAL A 40 -17.45 11.80 -0.38
N PRO A 41 -16.74 11.70 -1.52
CA PRO A 41 -15.37 11.21 -1.52
C PRO A 41 -14.47 12.14 -0.68
N ARG A 42 -13.90 11.60 0.40
CA ARG A 42 -12.97 12.34 1.25
C ARG A 42 -11.73 12.69 0.45
N ARG A 43 -11.49 13.99 0.23
CA ARG A 43 -10.28 14.46 -0.45
C ARG A 43 -9.05 14.09 0.38
N VAL A 44 -8.03 13.57 -0.31
CA VAL A 44 -6.75 13.22 0.29
C VAL A 44 -6.02 14.51 0.65
N ALA A 45 -5.58 14.65 1.90
CA ALA A 45 -4.84 15.83 2.34
C ALA A 45 -3.54 16.01 1.53
N PRO A 46 -3.15 17.25 1.17
CA PRO A 46 -1.91 17.49 0.44
C PRO A 46 -0.68 17.08 1.25
N ILE A 47 0.42 16.77 0.56
CA ILE A 47 1.73 16.55 1.21
C ILE A 47 2.42 17.91 1.31
N THR A 48 2.70 18.33 2.56
CA THR A 48 3.36 19.60 2.87
C THR A 48 4.64 19.35 3.66
N ALA A 49 5.55 20.33 3.69
CA ALA A 49 6.79 20.23 4.47
C ALA A 49 6.51 19.96 5.95
N SER A 50 5.51 20.63 6.54
CA SER A 50 5.08 20.39 7.92
C SER A 50 4.60 18.95 8.15
N ALA A 51 3.79 18.40 7.23
CA ALA A 51 3.32 17.02 7.35
C ALA A 51 4.48 16.02 7.26
N VAL A 52 5.44 16.28 6.37
CA VAL A 52 6.65 15.46 6.19
C VAL A 52 7.57 15.53 7.41
N ALA A 53 7.72 16.69 8.04
CA ALA A 53 8.55 16.85 9.23
C ALA A 53 8.01 16.09 10.45
N LYS A 54 6.67 15.98 10.57
CA LYS A 54 5.98 15.34 11.70
C LYS A 54 5.81 13.83 11.56
N ASP A 55 6.02 13.27 10.36
CA ASP A 55 5.73 11.87 10.06
C ASP A 55 6.88 11.24 9.27
N SER A 56 7.73 10.49 9.97
CA SER A 56 8.89 9.83 9.38
C SER A 56 8.50 8.84 8.27
N LYS A 57 7.39 8.10 8.40
CA LYS A 57 6.96 7.17 7.33
C LYS A 57 6.52 7.93 6.09
N LEU A 58 5.82 9.05 6.25
CA LEU A 58 5.47 9.91 5.11
C LEU A 58 6.73 10.49 4.46
N LYS A 59 7.70 10.97 5.27
CA LYS A 59 8.99 11.46 4.79
C LYS A 59 9.72 10.43 3.94
N TYR A 60 9.91 9.22 4.46
CA TYR A 60 10.60 8.16 3.73
C TYR A 60 9.81 7.70 2.50
N SER A 61 8.48 7.68 2.56
CA SER A 61 7.64 7.40 1.39
C SER A 61 7.85 8.42 0.27
N CYS A 62 7.95 9.72 0.60
CA CYS A 62 8.26 10.76 -0.38
C CYS A 62 9.64 10.55 -1.03
N ILE A 63 10.65 10.27 -0.21
CA ILE A 63 12.03 10.03 -0.65
C ILE A 63 12.12 8.81 -1.57
N ILE A 64 11.53 7.69 -1.17
CA ILE A 64 11.53 6.45 -1.96
C ILE A 64 10.75 6.62 -3.27
N TYR A 65 9.58 7.27 -3.23
CA TYR A 65 8.81 7.56 -4.45
C TYR A 65 9.64 8.35 -5.45
N TYR A 66 10.32 9.40 -4.98
CA TYR A 66 11.17 10.21 -5.84
C TYR A 66 12.32 9.40 -6.41
N ALA A 67 12.95 8.57 -5.58
CA ALA A 67 14.03 7.71 -6.00
C ALA A 67 13.62 6.77 -7.15
N VAL A 68 12.50 6.06 -6.97
CA VAL A 68 12.00 5.10 -7.95
C VAL A 68 11.55 5.77 -9.25
N LYS A 69 10.93 6.96 -9.18
CA LYS A 69 10.29 7.60 -10.34
C LYS A 69 11.17 8.58 -11.10
N HIS A 70 12.13 9.21 -10.42
CA HIS A 70 12.85 10.36 -10.98
C HIS A 70 14.37 10.20 -11.01
N LEU A 71 14.95 9.29 -10.20
CA LEU A 71 16.38 9.02 -10.32
C LEU A 71 16.66 8.17 -11.55
N LYS A 72 17.70 8.56 -12.28
CA LYS A 72 18.26 7.78 -13.39
C LYS A 72 19.34 6.81 -12.90
N ILE A 73 19.13 6.21 -11.73
CA ILE A 73 20.02 5.25 -11.10
C ILE A 73 19.31 3.90 -11.15
N GLN A 74 19.78 2.98 -12.00
CA GLN A 74 19.09 1.72 -12.30
C GLN A 74 18.80 0.89 -11.05
N ARG A 75 19.72 0.86 -10.08
CA ARG A 75 19.58 0.05 -8.86
C ARG A 75 18.44 0.52 -7.95
N TRP A 76 17.99 1.78 -8.03
CA TRP A 76 16.76 2.22 -7.37
C TRP A 76 15.49 1.63 -7.99
N GLN A 77 15.56 0.99 -9.17
CA GLN A 77 14.45 0.23 -9.74
C GLN A 77 14.25 -1.12 -9.03
N GLU A 78 15.25 -1.64 -8.31
CA GLU A 78 15.10 -2.87 -7.51
C GLU A 78 14.08 -2.69 -6.38
N VAL A 79 13.89 -1.45 -5.91
CA VAL A 79 12.92 -1.11 -4.86
C VAL A 79 11.61 -0.54 -5.46
N SER A 80 11.29 -0.84 -6.71
CA SER A 80 10.13 -0.26 -7.39
C SER A 80 8.79 -0.97 -7.16
N ASP A 81 8.75 -2.08 -6.41
CA ASP A 81 7.50 -2.81 -6.13
C ASP A 81 6.71 -2.19 -4.96
N PHE A 82 5.71 -1.39 -5.29
CA PHE A 82 4.82 -0.72 -4.32
C PHE A 82 3.92 -1.69 -3.53
N LYS A 83 3.72 -2.92 -4.01
CA LYS A 83 2.88 -3.92 -3.34
C LYS A 83 3.66 -4.64 -2.23
N LEU A 84 4.90 -5.03 -2.52
CA LEU A 84 5.82 -5.60 -1.51
C LEU A 84 6.11 -4.56 -0.42
N GLY A 85 6.24 -3.30 -0.81
CA GLY A 85 6.53 -2.21 0.11
C GLY A 85 8.01 -2.19 0.48
N TRP A 86 8.33 -1.53 1.59
CA TRP A 86 9.72 -1.29 1.96
C TRP A 86 9.97 -1.48 3.43
N GLN A 87 11.20 -1.88 3.74
CA GLN A 87 11.76 -1.78 5.06
C GLN A 87 12.90 -0.75 5.03
N VAL A 88 12.77 0.30 5.82
CA VAL A 88 13.81 1.31 6.04
C VAL A 88 14.54 0.97 7.33
N GLU A 89 15.84 0.76 7.26
CA GLU A 89 16.69 0.53 8.43
C GLU A 89 17.59 1.74 8.67
N ILE A 90 17.53 2.28 9.88
CA ILE A 90 18.23 3.50 10.28
C ILE A 90 19.44 3.11 11.11
N TYR A 91 20.62 3.54 10.66
CA TYR A 91 21.89 3.38 11.38
C TYR A 91 22.42 4.77 11.72
N HIS A 92 22.63 5.03 13.02
CA HIS A 92 23.21 6.29 13.47
C HIS A 92 24.72 6.15 13.52
N GLU A 93 25.41 6.73 12.54
CA GLU A 93 26.86 6.84 12.54
C GLU A 93 27.29 8.16 13.21
N ALA A 94 28.59 8.31 13.51
CA ALA A 94 29.14 9.45 14.23
C ALA A 94 28.79 10.81 13.58
N SER A 95 28.83 10.88 12.25
CA SER A 95 28.67 12.11 11.47
C SER A 95 27.28 12.31 10.88
N GLN A 96 26.59 11.23 10.51
CA GLN A 96 25.24 11.30 9.92
C GLN A 96 24.50 9.96 10.05
N SER A 97 23.17 10.00 10.02
CA SER A 97 22.37 8.78 9.98
C SER A 97 22.22 8.25 8.55
N LYS A 98 22.38 6.95 8.38
CA LYS A 98 22.24 6.23 7.11
C LYS A 98 20.91 5.47 7.08
N TYR A 99 20.16 5.62 5.98
CA TYR A 99 18.84 5.03 5.81
C TYR A 99 18.86 3.98 4.69
N LEU A 100 18.93 2.70 5.07
CA LEU A 100 18.99 1.57 4.14
C LEU A 100 17.57 1.19 3.70
N VAL A 101 17.33 1.07 2.41
CA VAL A 101 16.02 0.81 1.80
C VAL A 101 16.00 -0.58 1.17
N TRP A 102 15.22 -1.47 1.77
CA TRP A 102 14.99 -2.82 1.26
C TRP A 102 13.69 -2.91 0.45
N PRO A 103 13.65 -3.73 -0.62
CA PRO A 103 12.52 -3.81 -1.57
C PRO A 103 11.30 -4.62 -1.08
N ASP A 104 11.30 -5.06 0.19
CA ASP A 104 10.18 -5.79 0.80
C ASP A 104 10.06 -5.40 2.27
N LYS A 105 8.84 -5.03 2.70
CA LYS A 105 8.54 -4.69 4.10
C LYS A 105 8.72 -5.86 5.07
N ASN A 106 8.68 -7.10 4.57
CA ASN A 106 8.81 -8.34 5.33
C ASN A 106 10.16 -9.03 5.13
N ILE A 107 11.13 -8.36 4.50
CA ILE A 107 12.44 -8.93 4.19
C ILE A 107 13.08 -9.57 5.43
N LYS A 108 13.56 -10.80 5.27
CA LYS A 108 14.22 -11.56 6.34
C LYS A 108 15.73 -11.31 6.29
N THR A 109 16.40 -11.46 7.43
CA THR A 109 17.86 -11.27 7.53
C THR A 109 18.63 -12.13 6.53
N SER A 110 18.19 -13.37 6.30
CA SER A 110 18.80 -14.28 5.32
C SER A 110 18.71 -13.78 3.86
N ALA A 111 17.74 -12.93 3.54
CA ALA A 111 17.57 -12.36 2.21
C ALA A 111 18.41 -11.08 2.00
N LYS A 112 19.08 -10.57 3.04
CA LYS A 112 19.91 -9.36 3.00
C LYS A 112 21.36 -9.66 2.57
N ALA A 113 21.52 -10.42 1.49
CA ALA A 113 22.84 -10.84 1.01
C ALA A 113 23.57 -9.76 0.19
N LEU A 114 22.84 -8.78 -0.35
CA LEU A 114 23.38 -7.65 -1.10
C LEU A 114 23.15 -6.34 -0.35
N GLN A 115 24.09 -5.41 -0.48
CA GLN A 115 23.96 -4.09 0.12
C GLN A 115 22.75 -3.36 -0.48
N PRO A 116 21.81 -2.84 0.34
CA PRO A 116 20.62 -2.18 -0.18
C PRO A 116 20.96 -0.81 -0.77
N ASN A 117 20.00 -0.21 -1.47
CA ASN A 117 20.04 1.23 -1.74
C ASN A 117 19.95 2.00 -0.42
N TRP A 118 20.54 3.19 -0.35
CA TRP A 118 20.44 3.99 0.85
C TRP A 118 20.43 5.48 0.54
N PHE A 119 20.04 6.27 1.53
CA PHE A 119 20.15 7.72 1.46
C PHE A 119 20.60 8.28 2.80
N THR A 120 21.08 9.52 2.80
CA THR A 120 21.27 10.34 3.99
C THR A 120 20.42 11.60 3.89
N ILE A 121 20.17 12.22 5.05
CA ILE A 121 19.43 13.48 5.13
C ILE A 121 20.24 14.46 5.96
N GLU A 122 20.58 15.60 5.36
CA GLU A 122 21.30 16.67 6.04
C GLU A 122 20.74 18.02 5.58
N ASN A 123 20.41 18.92 6.52
CA ASN A 123 19.95 20.28 6.21
C ASN A 123 18.81 20.36 5.17
N GLY A 124 17.90 19.38 5.19
CA GLY A 124 16.77 19.29 4.24
C GLY A 124 17.16 18.80 2.84
N GLN A 125 18.42 18.45 2.60
CA GLN A 125 18.89 17.75 1.41
C GLN A 125 18.83 16.24 1.63
N VAL A 126 18.52 15.51 0.56
CA VAL A 126 18.55 14.06 0.51
C VAL A 126 19.60 13.66 -0.50
N THR A 127 20.63 12.95 -0.03
CA THR A 127 21.64 12.35 -0.90
C THR A 127 21.32 10.88 -1.04
N TYR A 128 21.06 10.44 -2.27
CA TYR A 128 20.81 9.05 -2.63
C TYR A 128 22.12 8.41 -3.03
N ASP A 129 22.38 7.23 -2.52
CA ASP A 129 23.57 6.44 -2.82
C ASP A 129 23.17 5.02 -3.22
N SER A 130 23.92 4.48 -4.17
CA SER A 130 23.63 3.18 -4.75
C SER A 130 24.92 2.47 -5.13
N PHE A 131 25.11 1.27 -4.56
CA PHE A 131 26.33 0.49 -4.72
C PHE A 131 26.40 -0.18 -6.10
N GLY A 132 27.51 0.00 -6.81
CA GLY A 132 27.73 -0.62 -8.11
C GLY A 132 28.14 -2.09 -8.02
N VAL A 133 27.23 -3.02 -7.73
CA VAL A 133 27.57 -4.47 -7.56
C VAL A 133 28.10 -5.18 -8.82
N HIS A 134 28.00 -4.56 -10.01
CA HIS A 134 28.42 -5.19 -11.27
C HIS A 134 29.26 -4.29 -12.18
N THR A 135 29.77 -3.18 -11.65
CA THR A 135 30.57 -2.24 -12.43
C THR A 135 31.72 -1.75 -11.59
N PHE A 136 32.95 -1.78 -12.13
CA PHE A 136 34.11 -1.05 -11.59
C PHE A 136 33.92 0.48 -11.59
N LYS A 137 32.67 0.96 -11.64
CA LYS A 137 32.27 2.36 -11.67
C LYS A 137 31.99 2.81 -10.24
N LYS A 138 32.37 4.06 -9.97
CA LYS A 138 32.09 4.78 -8.72
C LYS A 138 30.60 4.70 -8.38
N ASP A 139 30.29 4.62 -7.08
CA ASP A 139 28.93 4.71 -6.56
C ASP A 139 28.18 5.87 -7.21
N MET A 140 26.94 5.60 -7.63
CA MET A 140 26.11 6.62 -8.26
C MET A 140 25.38 7.40 -7.16
N THR A 141 25.65 8.70 -7.09
CA THR A 141 25.05 9.59 -6.11
C THR A 141 24.17 10.65 -6.78
N ALA A 142 23.13 11.06 -6.07
CA ALA A 142 22.30 12.20 -6.47
C ALA A 142 21.84 12.95 -5.23
N THR A 143 21.94 14.28 -5.22
CA THR A 143 21.47 15.10 -4.11
C THR A 143 20.32 15.99 -4.56
N VAL A 144 19.23 15.98 -3.79
CA VAL A 144 18.00 16.74 -4.08
C VAL A 144 17.39 17.22 -2.77
N SER A 145 16.81 18.43 -2.77
CA SER A 145 16.12 18.95 -1.59
C SER A 145 14.78 18.27 -1.36
N LEU A 146 14.40 18.14 -0.08
CA LEU A 146 13.10 17.61 0.31
C LEU A 146 11.94 18.46 -0.22
N THR A 147 12.15 19.77 -0.37
CA THR A 147 11.20 20.69 -1.01
C THR A 147 11.00 20.33 -2.48
N THR A 148 12.07 20.05 -3.22
CA THR A 148 11.99 19.62 -4.62
C THR A 148 11.27 18.27 -4.75
N ILE A 149 11.53 17.33 -3.83
CA ILE A 149 10.82 16.04 -3.77
C ILE A 149 9.31 16.26 -3.62
N ILE A 150 8.90 17.06 -2.63
CA ILE A 150 7.48 17.34 -2.37
C ILE A 150 6.84 18.02 -3.58
N LYS A 151 7.49 19.02 -4.17
CA LYS A 151 7.02 19.71 -5.37
C LYS A 151 6.81 18.72 -6.52
N LYS A 152 7.75 17.78 -6.73
CA LYS A 152 7.65 16.81 -7.81
C LYS A 152 6.49 15.83 -7.60
N ILE A 153 6.28 15.35 -6.37
CA ILE A 153 5.12 14.51 -6.02
C ILE A 153 3.79 15.22 -6.30
N GLN A 154 3.72 16.52 -6.00
CA GLN A 154 2.53 17.33 -6.29
C GLN A 154 2.30 17.47 -7.81
N GLN A 155 3.37 17.73 -8.57
CA GLN A 155 3.33 17.81 -10.05
C GLN A 155 2.90 16.48 -10.69
N ASP A 156 3.32 15.36 -10.13
CA ASP A 156 2.93 14.02 -10.59
C ASP A 156 1.49 13.64 -10.19
N HIS A 157 0.78 14.49 -9.44
CA HIS A 157 -0.49 14.16 -8.79
C HIS A 157 -0.44 12.90 -7.91
N ALA A 158 0.73 12.57 -7.35
CA ALA A 158 1.00 11.31 -6.68
C ALA A 158 0.68 11.31 -5.17
N THR A 159 0.02 12.35 -4.65
CA THR A 159 -0.32 12.50 -3.23
C THR A 159 -1.00 11.26 -2.63
N LYS A 160 -1.98 10.69 -3.34
CA LYS A 160 -2.70 9.48 -2.89
C LYS A 160 -1.76 8.28 -2.85
N THR A 161 -0.95 8.09 -3.89
CA THR A 161 0.03 7.00 -3.99
C THR A 161 1.02 7.05 -2.83
N VAL A 162 1.66 8.20 -2.60
CA VAL A 162 2.67 8.35 -1.54
C VAL A 162 2.07 8.15 -0.15
N ARG A 163 0.85 8.62 0.09
CA ARG A 163 0.16 8.35 1.37
C ARG A 163 -0.17 6.89 1.57
N ASN A 164 -0.48 6.17 0.49
CA ASN A 164 -0.76 4.73 0.52
C ASN A 164 0.51 3.88 0.64
N MET A 165 1.71 4.44 0.40
CA MET A 165 2.97 3.74 0.70
C MET A 165 3.22 3.62 2.21
N ARG A 166 2.75 4.57 3.03
CA ARG A 166 2.96 4.61 4.49
C ARG A 166 2.62 3.30 5.22
N PRO A 167 1.44 2.66 5.02
CA PRO A 167 1.13 1.38 5.66
C PRO A 167 2.00 0.22 5.15
N ASN A 168 2.60 0.34 3.96
CA ASN A 168 3.53 -0.63 3.38
C ASN A 168 5.01 -0.30 3.69
N LEU A 169 5.28 0.64 4.59
CA LEU A 169 6.62 1.02 5.00
C LEU A 169 6.85 0.61 6.46
N VAL A 170 7.84 -0.25 6.67
CA VAL A 170 8.35 -0.65 7.99
C VAL A 170 9.61 0.17 8.26
N VAL A 171 9.76 0.70 9.48
CA VAL A 171 10.97 1.40 9.91
C VAL A 171 11.58 0.60 11.05
N LYS A 172 12.88 0.33 10.98
CA LYS A 172 13.66 -0.26 12.05
C LYS A 172 14.81 0.67 12.37
N GLU A 173 14.93 1.06 13.63
CA GLU A 173 15.99 1.92 14.12
C GLU A 173 16.98 1.04 14.88
N HIS A 174 18.26 1.15 14.53
CA HIS A 174 19.34 0.40 15.18
C HIS A 174 20.06 1.30 16.18
N ALA A 175 20.50 0.70 17.29
CA ALA A 175 21.29 1.41 18.29
C ALA A 175 22.59 1.95 17.69
N ARG A 176 23.12 3.00 18.32
CA ARG A 176 24.41 3.56 17.92
C ARG A 176 25.49 2.52 18.23
N VAL A 177 26.51 2.44 17.38
CA VAL A 177 27.60 1.46 17.56
C VAL A 177 28.53 1.83 18.74
N ASP A 178 28.34 3.00 19.34
CA ASP A 178 29.18 3.55 20.42
C ASP A 178 28.55 3.45 21.83
N ASP A 179 27.44 2.71 22.00
CA ASP A 179 26.74 2.51 23.28
C ASP A 179 27.18 1.23 24.02
#